data_AF-A0AAU4IH07-F1
#
_entry.id   AF-A0AAU4IH07-F1
#
_cell.length_a   1.000
_cell.length_b   1.000
_cell.length_c   1.000
_cell.angle_alpha   90.00
_cell.angle_beta   90.00
_cell.angle_gamma   90.00
#
_symmetry.space_group_name_H-M   'P 1'
#
loop_
_entity.id
_entity.type
_entity.pdbx_description
1 polymer ?
#
loop_
_entity_poly.entity_id
_entity_poly.type
_entity_poly.pdbx_seq_one_letter_code
_entity_poly.pdbx_strand_id
1 'polypeptide(L)'
;MAALEVAFSQPLEGRFTMPENEETEQSVEDPQEPDIALEAAGAEEEPFDRARAEAKIRKANSEAKSLRDRLKLLEPLAAKAKELEDAQKTEAEQLTDQLATQRERAEKAIRAAVASKVEALARDFADPEDAVGSLDLTAYVDEDGAIDTDAIKDALAELLKRKPHWARPDEGGPRRPAPDRTQGSSGNGNRTPSDPGEVFAGLMQQALKGH
;
A
#
# COMPACT_ATOMS: atom_id res chain seq x y z
N MET A 1 -13.07 -45.27 34.72
CA MET A 1 -13.73 -44.11 34.05
C MET A 1 -13.22 -44.08 32.62
N ALA A 2 -14.17 -44.05 31.67
CA ALA A 2 -13.99 -44.49 30.30
C ALA A 2 -12.99 -43.63 29.49
N ALA A 3 -12.04 -44.31 28.85
CA ALA A 3 -11.29 -43.82 27.72
C ALA A 3 -12.15 -44.00 26.46
N LEU A 4 -12.39 -42.91 25.71
CA LEU A 4 -12.97 -42.98 24.38
C LEU A 4 -11.90 -42.55 23.37
N GLU A 5 -11.20 -43.57 22.87
CA GLU A 5 -10.38 -43.52 21.68
C GLU A 5 -11.33 -43.53 20.48
N VAL A 6 -11.24 -42.52 19.61
CA VAL A 6 -11.85 -42.58 18.26
C VAL A 6 -10.75 -42.30 17.26
N ALA A 7 -10.40 -43.36 16.55
CA ALA A 7 -9.51 -43.38 15.41
C ALA A 7 -10.17 -42.78 14.16
N PHE A 8 -9.32 -42.53 13.16
CA PHE A 8 -9.60 -42.64 11.73
C PHE A 8 -10.01 -41.36 10.97
N SER A 9 -9.06 -40.74 10.25
CA SER A 9 -9.19 -40.48 8.81
C SER A 9 -7.85 -39.98 8.24
N GLN A 10 -7.35 -40.69 7.23
CA GLN A 10 -6.09 -40.44 6.51
C GLN A 10 -6.20 -39.20 5.59
N PRO A 11 -5.09 -38.47 5.31
CA PRO A 11 -5.03 -37.51 4.22
C PRO A 11 -4.76 -38.22 2.88
N LEU A 12 -5.65 -38.03 1.90
CA LEU A 12 -5.46 -38.48 0.52
C LEU A 12 -4.41 -37.59 -0.18
N GLU A 13 -3.23 -38.16 -0.40
CA GLU A 13 -2.22 -37.67 -1.33
C GLU A 13 -2.75 -37.80 -2.78
N GLY A 14 -3.42 -36.74 -3.26
CA GLY A 14 -3.76 -36.59 -4.67
C GLY A 14 -2.60 -35.96 -5.44
N ARG A 15 -1.73 -36.80 -6.00
CA ARG A 15 -0.71 -36.43 -7.01
C ARG A 15 -1.40 -35.75 -8.21
N PHE A 16 -1.27 -34.43 -8.32
CA PHE A 16 -1.58 -33.67 -9.52
C PHE A 16 -0.34 -33.71 -10.43
N THR A 17 -0.19 -34.78 -11.20
CA THR A 17 0.74 -34.83 -12.34
C THR A 17 -0.07 -34.49 -13.59
N MET A 18 0.03 -33.25 -14.06
CA MET A 18 -0.34 -32.89 -15.43
C MET A 18 0.94 -32.89 -16.29
N PRO A 19 0.96 -33.64 -17.40
CA PRO A 19 2.15 -33.86 -18.23
C PRO A 19 2.50 -32.66 -19.12
N GLU A 20 3.77 -32.69 -19.55
CA GLU A 20 4.46 -31.83 -20.49
C GLU A 20 3.61 -31.42 -21.72
N ASN A 21 3.69 -30.13 -22.02
CA ASN A 21 3.26 -29.54 -23.27
C ASN A 21 4.40 -29.71 -24.28
N GLU A 22 4.43 -30.84 -24.98
CA GLU A 22 5.29 -31.04 -26.14
C GLU A 22 4.62 -30.43 -27.39
N GLU A 23 5.39 -29.56 -28.05
CA GLU A 23 5.16 -29.09 -29.41
C GLU A 23 4.96 -30.28 -30.35
N THR A 24 3.87 -30.27 -31.13
CA THR A 24 3.78 -31.11 -32.33
C THR A 24 3.47 -30.22 -33.52
N GLU A 25 4.41 -30.27 -34.45
CA GLU A 25 4.44 -29.59 -35.73
C GLU A 25 3.32 -30.08 -36.68
N GLN A 26 2.88 -29.14 -37.52
CA GLN A 26 2.35 -29.27 -38.88
C GLN A 26 1.93 -30.68 -39.39
N SER A 27 0.66 -30.79 -39.77
CA SER A 27 0.30 -31.29 -41.11
C SER A 27 -1.00 -30.65 -41.57
N VAL A 28 -0.91 -29.85 -42.64
CA VAL A 28 -2.04 -29.40 -43.45
C VAL A 28 -2.49 -30.60 -44.28
N GLU A 29 -3.68 -31.13 -44.00
CA GLU A 29 -4.38 -32.06 -44.88
C GLU A 29 -5.66 -31.38 -45.40
N ASP A 30 -5.79 -31.42 -46.72
CA ASP A 30 -6.87 -30.86 -47.53
C ASP A 30 -8.28 -31.33 -47.08
N PRO A 31 -9.32 -30.55 -47.40
CA PRO A 31 -10.69 -30.84 -46.98
C PRO A 31 -11.20 -32.11 -47.66
N GLN A 32 -11.36 -33.18 -46.89
CA GLN A 32 -12.17 -34.32 -47.30
C GLN A 32 -13.62 -33.85 -47.48
N GLU A 33 -14.06 -33.81 -48.72
CA GLU A 33 -15.46 -33.80 -49.10
C GLU A 33 -16.16 -34.95 -48.33
N PRO A 34 -17.21 -34.69 -47.54
CA PRO A 34 -17.98 -35.79 -46.99
C PRO A 34 -18.62 -36.52 -48.17
N ASP A 35 -18.15 -37.74 -48.40
CA ASP A 35 -18.86 -38.79 -49.12
C ASP A 35 -20.32 -38.77 -48.62
N ILE A 36 -21.20 -38.20 -49.44
CA ILE A 36 -22.64 -38.32 -49.25
C ILE A 36 -22.97 -39.75 -49.67
N ALA A 37 -22.61 -40.69 -48.81
CA ALA A 37 -23.04 -42.07 -48.89
C ALA A 37 -24.57 -42.08 -48.76
N LEU A 38 -25.22 -42.23 -49.91
CA LEU A 38 -26.58 -42.74 -50.03
C LEU A 38 -26.66 -44.11 -49.32
N GLU A 39 -26.85 -44.11 -48.00
CA GLU A 39 -27.51 -45.21 -47.30
C GLU A 39 -28.99 -44.85 -47.09
N ALA A 40 -29.69 -44.73 -48.21
CA ALA A 40 -31.14 -44.80 -48.28
C ALA A 40 -31.52 -46.17 -48.84
N ALA A 41 -31.17 -47.24 -48.14
CA ALA A 41 -31.56 -48.59 -48.51
C ALA A 41 -31.67 -49.46 -47.26
N GLY A 42 -32.86 -49.52 -46.67
CA GLY A 42 -33.16 -50.50 -45.61
C GLY A 42 -34.07 -50.04 -44.47
N ALA A 43 -34.59 -48.81 -44.48
CA ALA A 43 -35.77 -48.52 -43.66
C ALA A 43 -36.97 -49.16 -44.37
N GLU A 44 -37.35 -50.37 -43.99
CA GLU A 44 -38.71 -50.87 -44.23
C GLU A 44 -39.65 -49.72 -43.81
N GLU A 45 -40.34 -49.13 -44.79
CA GLU A 45 -41.29 -48.04 -44.56
C GLU A 45 -42.45 -48.61 -43.75
N GLU A 46 -42.30 -48.66 -42.42
CA GLU A 46 -43.41 -48.82 -41.52
C GLU A 46 -44.45 -47.75 -41.91
N PRO A 47 -45.71 -48.12 -42.18
CA PRO A 47 -46.72 -47.16 -42.58
C PRO A 47 -46.80 -46.07 -41.52
N PHE A 48 -46.69 -44.80 -41.95
CA PHE A 48 -46.69 -43.62 -41.08
C PHE A 48 -47.87 -43.68 -40.11
N ASP A 49 -47.57 -44.07 -38.87
CA ASP A 49 -48.57 -44.16 -37.82
C ASP A 49 -48.80 -42.75 -37.26
N ARG A 50 -49.75 -42.08 -37.89
CA ARG A 50 -50.18 -40.72 -37.56
C ARG A 50 -50.49 -40.56 -36.06
N ALA A 51 -51.04 -41.59 -35.41
CA ALA A 51 -51.36 -41.53 -33.99
C ALA A 51 -50.10 -41.50 -33.11
N ARG A 52 -49.07 -42.29 -33.44
CA ARG A 52 -47.76 -42.26 -32.75
C ARG A 52 -47.04 -40.94 -32.96
N ALA A 53 -47.05 -40.39 -34.18
CA ALA A 53 -46.43 -39.11 -34.49
C ALA A 53 -47.10 -37.96 -33.70
N GLU A 54 -48.43 -37.89 -33.69
CA GLU A 54 -49.18 -36.88 -32.94
C GLU A 54 -48.95 -36.98 -31.42
N ALA A 55 -48.82 -38.19 -30.87
CA ALA A 55 -48.50 -38.40 -29.46
C ALA A 55 -47.09 -37.90 -29.11
N LYS A 56 -46.09 -38.17 -29.96
CA LYS A 56 -44.72 -37.65 -29.80
C LYS A 56 -44.68 -36.13 -29.88
N ILE A 57 -45.38 -35.53 -30.83
CA ILE A 57 -45.48 -34.06 -30.97
C ILE A 57 -46.15 -33.45 -29.75
N ARG A 58 -47.25 -34.05 -29.24
CA ARG A 58 -47.91 -33.59 -28.00
C ARG A 58 -46.97 -33.66 -26.80
N LYS A 59 -46.22 -34.75 -26.65
CA LYS A 59 -45.26 -34.91 -25.56
C LYS A 59 -44.15 -33.85 -25.64
N ALA A 60 -43.51 -33.69 -26.80
CA ALA A 60 -42.47 -32.68 -27.02
C ALA A 60 -42.99 -31.25 -26.77
N ASN A 61 -44.21 -30.93 -27.21
CA ASN A 61 -44.82 -29.62 -26.97
C ASN A 61 -45.08 -29.38 -25.48
N SER A 62 -45.50 -30.41 -24.73
CA SER A 62 -45.72 -30.31 -23.28
C SER A 62 -44.41 -30.11 -22.51
N GLU A 63 -43.35 -30.81 -22.90
CA GLU A 63 -42.02 -30.67 -22.32
C GLU A 63 -41.44 -29.28 -22.62
N ALA A 64 -41.51 -28.82 -23.88
CA ALA A 64 -41.09 -27.48 -24.26
C ALA A 64 -41.86 -26.38 -23.52
N LYS A 65 -43.17 -26.56 -23.30
CA LYS A 65 -43.96 -25.63 -22.48
C LYS A 65 -43.46 -25.61 -21.03
N SER A 66 -43.25 -26.77 -20.42
CA SER A 66 -42.75 -26.87 -19.05
C SER A 66 -41.36 -26.24 -18.88
N LEU A 67 -40.48 -26.39 -19.87
CA LEU A 67 -39.15 -25.78 -19.87
C LEU A 67 -39.25 -24.26 -20.00
N ARG A 68 -40.11 -23.73 -20.88
CA ARG A 68 -40.36 -22.29 -20.99
C ARG A 68 -40.91 -21.71 -19.69
N ASP A 69 -41.84 -22.41 -19.03
CA ASP A 69 -42.42 -21.95 -17.77
C ASP A 69 -41.38 -21.95 -16.65
N ARG A 70 -40.48 -22.94 -16.61
CA ARG A 70 -39.34 -22.97 -15.67
C ARG A 70 -38.33 -21.86 -15.96
N LEU A 71 -37.98 -21.63 -17.22
CA LEU A 71 -37.05 -20.57 -17.61
C LEU A 71 -37.58 -19.19 -17.20
N LYS A 72 -38.87 -18.91 -17.44
CA LYS A 72 -39.52 -17.67 -16.99
C LYS A 72 -39.45 -17.44 -15.49
N LEU A 73 -39.40 -18.50 -14.68
CA LEU A 73 -39.26 -18.41 -13.22
C LEU A 73 -37.79 -18.29 -12.78
N LEU A 74 -36.88 -18.94 -13.48
CA LEU A 74 -35.45 -18.94 -13.14
C LEU A 74 -34.72 -17.68 -13.61
N GLU A 75 -35.10 -17.11 -14.77
CA GLU A 75 -34.52 -15.88 -15.31
C GLU A 75 -34.52 -14.71 -14.30
N PRO A 76 -35.64 -14.34 -13.64
CA PRO A 76 -35.63 -13.24 -12.67
C PRO A 76 -34.85 -13.57 -11.39
N LEU A 77 -34.78 -14.85 -11.00
CA LEU A 77 -33.97 -15.27 -9.85
C LEU A 77 -32.48 -15.18 -10.16
N ALA A 78 -32.07 -15.60 -11.36
CA ALA A 78 -30.70 -15.48 -11.82
C ALA A 78 -30.28 -14.02 -12.00
N ALA A 79 -31.17 -13.15 -12.49
CA ALA A 79 -30.91 -11.71 -12.58
C ALA A 79 -30.68 -11.09 -11.19
N LYS A 80 -31.55 -11.39 -10.22
CA LYS A 80 -31.38 -10.94 -8.82
C LYS A 80 -30.12 -11.48 -8.17
N ALA A 81 -29.76 -12.74 -8.44
CA ALA A 81 -28.52 -13.33 -7.93
C ALA A 81 -27.30 -12.56 -8.44
N LYS A 82 -27.27 -12.23 -9.74
CA LYS A 82 -26.19 -11.41 -10.33
C LYS A 82 -26.13 -10.01 -9.73
N GLU A 83 -27.27 -9.34 -9.58
CA GLU A 83 -27.32 -8.00 -8.96
C GLU A 83 -26.78 -8.01 -7.52
N LEU A 84 -27.11 -9.04 -6.74
CA LEU A 84 -26.60 -9.18 -5.37
C LEU A 84 -25.11 -9.51 -5.35
N GLU A 85 -24.63 -10.37 -6.25
CA GLU A 85 -23.20 -10.67 -6.36
C GLU A 85 -22.40 -9.44 -6.76
N ASP A 86 -22.88 -8.66 -7.72
CA ASP A 86 -22.19 -7.45 -8.17
C ASP A 86 -22.22 -6.36 -7.09
N ALA A 87 -23.35 -6.21 -6.38
CA ALA A 87 -23.42 -5.35 -5.20
C ALA A 87 -22.41 -5.79 -4.11
N GLN A 88 -22.36 -7.08 -3.78
CA GLN A 88 -21.42 -7.61 -2.78
C GLN A 88 -19.96 -7.43 -3.20
N LYS A 89 -19.63 -7.62 -4.49
CA LYS A 89 -18.28 -7.34 -5.01
C LYS A 89 -17.92 -5.87 -4.81
N THR A 90 -18.83 -4.95 -5.16
CA THR A 90 -18.57 -3.51 -4.99
C THR A 90 -18.45 -3.10 -3.53
N GLU A 91 -19.24 -3.69 -2.62
CA GLU A 91 -19.12 -3.45 -1.19
C GLU A 91 -17.81 -4.01 -0.63
N ALA A 92 -17.40 -5.21 -1.06
CA ALA A 92 -16.13 -5.81 -0.67
C ALA A 92 -14.94 -4.94 -1.10
N GLU A 93 -14.94 -4.44 -2.34
CA GLU A 93 -13.91 -3.53 -2.84
C GLU A 93 -13.84 -2.24 -2.00
N GLN A 94 -14.99 -1.60 -1.74
CA GLN A 94 -15.05 -0.41 -0.89
C GLN A 94 -14.53 -0.66 0.52
N LEU A 95 -14.87 -1.81 1.12
CA LEU A 95 -14.38 -2.19 2.44
C LEU A 95 -12.87 -2.43 2.43
N THR A 96 -12.33 -3.05 1.38
CA THR A 96 -10.87 -3.24 1.26
C THR A 96 -10.13 -1.92 1.12
N ASP A 97 -10.66 -0.97 0.35
CA ASP A 97 -10.09 0.38 0.20
C ASP A 97 -10.16 1.16 1.52
N GLN A 98 -11.28 1.07 2.22
CA GLN A 98 -11.42 1.69 3.55
C GLN A 98 -10.43 1.07 4.55
N LEU A 99 -10.26 -0.24 4.57
CA LEU A 99 -9.28 -0.88 5.46
C LEU A 99 -7.85 -0.48 5.09
N ALA A 100 -7.50 -0.42 3.81
CA ALA A 100 -6.18 0.01 3.35
C ALA A 100 -5.88 1.45 3.78
N THR A 101 -6.83 2.37 3.56
CA THR A 101 -6.66 3.79 3.95
C THR A 101 -6.58 3.97 5.47
N GLN A 102 -7.34 3.20 6.26
CA GLN A 102 -7.26 3.26 7.71
C GLN A 102 -5.94 2.68 8.24
N ARG A 103 -5.44 1.59 7.65
CA ARG A 103 -4.12 1.03 7.98
C ARG A 103 -3.00 2.04 7.70
N GLU A 104 -3.01 2.67 6.53
CA GLU A 104 -2.01 3.69 6.19
C GLU A 104 -2.03 4.87 7.17
N ARG A 105 -3.23 5.32 7.58
CA ARG A 105 -3.38 6.38 8.59
C ARG A 105 -2.86 5.95 9.96
N ALA A 106 -3.17 4.73 10.38
CA ALA A 106 -2.70 4.17 11.65
C ALA A 106 -1.17 4.06 11.66
N GLU A 107 -0.57 3.51 10.60
CA GLU A 107 0.88 3.42 10.47
C GLU A 107 1.57 4.79 10.51
N LYS A 108 1.01 5.79 9.82
CA LYS A 108 1.53 7.17 9.88
C LYS A 108 1.44 7.76 11.28
N ALA A 109 0.32 7.55 11.98
CA ALA A 109 0.13 8.03 13.34
C ALA A 109 1.11 7.38 14.32
N ILE A 110 1.33 6.07 14.21
CA ILE A 110 2.29 5.32 15.02
C ILE A 110 3.70 5.84 14.77
N ARG A 111 4.12 5.96 13.49
CA ARG A 111 5.45 6.50 13.16
C ARG A 111 5.66 7.91 13.71
N ALA A 112 4.66 8.79 13.59
CA ALA A 112 4.72 10.13 14.14
C ALA A 112 4.81 10.13 15.68
N ALA A 113 4.07 9.24 16.35
CA ALA A 113 4.13 9.09 17.80
C ALA A 113 5.52 8.62 18.26
N VAL A 114 6.09 7.60 17.61
CA VAL A 114 7.45 7.12 17.91
C VAL A 114 8.48 8.21 17.64
N ALA A 115 8.41 8.90 16.49
CA ALA A 115 9.31 10.01 16.17
C ALA A 115 9.28 11.10 17.25
N SER A 116 8.08 11.55 17.64
CA SER A 116 7.93 12.54 18.71
C SER A 116 8.48 12.06 20.06
N LYS A 117 8.39 10.75 20.33
CA LYS A 117 8.94 10.15 21.54
C LYS A 117 10.47 10.10 21.50
N VAL A 118 11.05 9.75 20.36
CA VAL A 118 12.49 9.76 20.12
C VAL A 118 13.02 11.18 20.30
N GLU A 119 12.41 12.18 19.68
CA GLU A 119 12.77 13.60 19.84
C GLU A 119 12.73 14.04 21.30
N ALA A 120 11.68 13.66 22.03
CA ALA A 120 11.53 14.00 23.45
C ALA A 120 12.59 13.36 24.36
N LEU A 121 13.11 12.18 23.97
CA LEU A 121 14.16 11.45 24.69
C LEU A 121 15.56 11.86 24.26
N ALA A 122 15.74 12.39 23.04
CA ALA A 122 17.02 12.82 22.46
C ALA A 122 17.54 14.16 23.02
N ARG A 123 17.45 14.37 24.35
CA ARG A 123 17.86 15.62 25.02
C ARG A 123 19.37 15.89 24.95
N ASP A 124 20.15 14.83 24.84
CA ASP A 124 21.61 14.86 24.81
C ASP A 124 22.15 15.06 23.38
N PHE A 125 21.28 15.10 22.37
CA PHE A 125 21.66 15.36 21.00
C PHE A 125 21.72 16.88 20.73
N ALA A 126 22.63 17.29 19.85
CA ALA A 126 22.70 18.66 19.35
C ALA A 126 21.46 18.99 18.50
N ASP A 127 20.98 18.02 17.71
CA ASP A 127 19.74 18.08 16.95
C ASP A 127 18.93 16.79 17.20
N PRO A 128 17.71 16.87 17.77
CA PRO A 128 16.87 15.70 17.99
C PRO A 128 16.35 15.06 16.69
N GLU A 129 16.26 15.79 15.57
CA GLU A 129 15.78 15.25 14.29
C GLU A 129 16.79 14.25 13.68
N ASP A 130 18.09 14.46 13.89
CA ASP A 130 19.16 13.54 13.45
C ASP A 130 19.01 12.14 14.06
N ALA A 131 18.50 12.08 15.29
CA ALA A 131 18.24 10.82 15.99
C ALA A 131 17.07 10.06 15.33
N VAL A 132 15.98 10.75 14.99
CA VAL A 132 14.81 10.17 14.31
C VAL A 132 15.21 9.58 12.95
N GLY A 133 16.01 10.32 12.18
CA GLY A 133 16.46 9.87 10.85
C GLY A 133 17.43 8.68 10.87
N SER A 134 18.02 8.37 12.03
CA SER A 134 19.03 7.30 12.17
C SER A 134 18.51 6.01 12.78
N LEU A 135 17.33 6.04 13.39
CA LEU A 135 16.72 4.90 14.06
C LEU A 135 15.59 4.30 13.22
N ASP A 136 15.43 2.98 13.28
CA ASP A 136 14.26 2.31 12.72
C ASP A 136 13.07 2.46 13.67
N LEU A 137 12.18 3.41 13.37
CA LEU A 137 11.04 3.74 14.24
C LEU A 137 10.06 2.56 14.43
N THR A 138 10.00 1.62 13.50
CA THR A 138 9.08 0.47 13.60
C THR A 138 9.57 -0.61 14.56
N ALA A 139 10.86 -0.64 14.88
CA ALA A 139 11.44 -1.63 15.78
C ALA A 139 11.08 -1.41 17.26
N TYR A 140 10.54 -0.24 17.60
CA TYR A 140 10.23 0.16 18.99
C TYR A 140 8.74 0.13 19.31
N VAL A 141 7.95 -0.56 18.50
CA VAL A 141 6.51 -0.72 18.70
C VAL A 141 6.21 -2.20 18.81
N ASP A 142 5.50 -2.59 19.86
CA ASP A 142 5.06 -3.98 20.04
C ASP A 142 3.79 -4.30 19.23
N GLU A 143 3.34 -5.55 19.31
CA GLU A 143 2.13 -6.02 18.62
C GLU A 143 0.86 -5.29 19.11
N ASP A 144 0.87 -4.76 20.33
CA ASP A 144 -0.23 -4.00 20.94
C ASP A 144 -0.20 -2.51 20.57
N GLY A 145 0.85 -2.05 19.89
CA GLY A 145 1.05 -0.64 19.52
C GLY A 145 1.64 0.23 20.63
N ALA A 146 2.14 -0.37 21.72
CA ALA A 146 2.86 0.35 22.77
C ALA A 146 4.31 0.60 22.36
N ILE A 147 4.81 1.77 22.74
CA ILE A 147 6.15 2.24 22.39
C ILE A 147 7.13 1.81 23.49
N ASP A 148 8.14 1.02 23.13
CA ASP A 148 9.20 0.62 24.06
C ASP A 148 10.17 1.79 24.28
N THR A 149 9.92 2.55 25.35
CA THR A 149 10.71 3.73 25.67
C THR A 149 12.10 3.41 26.20
N ASP A 150 12.32 2.21 26.73
CA ASP A 150 13.62 1.84 27.30
C ASP A 150 14.55 1.37 26.18
N ALA A 151 14.05 0.57 25.24
CA ALA A 151 14.78 0.23 24.02
C ALA A 151 15.19 1.48 23.21
N ILE A 152 14.32 2.50 23.13
CA ILE A 152 14.67 3.78 22.48
C ILE A 152 15.83 4.47 23.19
N LYS A 153 15.83 4.54 24.53
CA LYS A 153 16.93 5.19 25.28
C LYS A 153 18.26 4.47 25.07
N ASP A 154 18.24 3.13 25.10
CA ASP A 154 19.43 2.32 24.90
C ASP A 154 19.99 2.51 23.49
N ALA A 155 19.13 2.51 22.47
CA ALA A 155 19.52 2.77 21.09
C ALA A 155 20.07 4.20 20.89
N LEU A 156 19.47 5.21 21.54
CA LEU A 156 19.98 6.58 21.52
C LEU A 156 21.37 6.69 22.18
N ALA A 157 21.58 6.02 23.31
CA ALA A 157 22.88 5.99 23.98
C ALA A 157 23.95 5.28 23.13
N GLU A 158 23.59 4.19 22.45
CA GLU A 158 24.48 3.51 21.51
C GLU A 158 24.80 4.39 20.28
N LEU A 159 23.80 5.12 19.78
CA LEU A 159 23.96 6.04 18.66
C LEU A 159 24.96 7.15 18.98
N LEU A 160 24.90 7.74 20.17
CA LEU A 160 25.87 8.75 20.62
C LEU A 160 27.28 8.18 20.79
N LYS A 161 27.42 6.94 21.27
CA LYS A 161 28.74 6.27 21.33
C LYS A 161 29.35 6.11 19.93
N ARG A 162 28.53 5.78 18.93
CA ARG A 162 28.97 5.63 17.53
C ARG A 162 29.21 6.98 16.85
N LYS A 163 28.40 7.99 17.16
CA LYS A 163 28.42 9.32 16.54
C LYS A 163 28.58 10.41 17.63
N PRO A 164 29.77 10.55 18.22
CA PRO A 164 29.98 11.47 19.35
C PRO A 164 29.82 12.95 18.99
N HIS A 165 29.97 13.30 17.71
CA HIS A 165 29.78 14.68 17.22
C HIS A 165 28.31 15.11 17.19
N TRP A 166 27.37 14.17 17.37
CA TRP A 166 25.94 14.46 17.49
C TRP A 166 25.53 14.80 18.92
N ALA A 167 26.41 14.57 19.89
CA ALA A 167 26.17 14.99 21.26
C ALA A 167 26.10 16.52 21.33
N ARG A 168 25.18 17.03 22.13
CA ARG A 168 25.11 18.44 22.46
C ARG A 168 26.45 18.85 23.10
N PRO A 169 27.05 19.98 22.70
CA PRO A 169 28.23 20.50 23.38
C PRO A 169 27.89 20.76 24.85
N ASP A 170 28.73 20.29 25.76
CA ASP A 170 28.57 20.57 27.19
C ASP A 170 28.46 22.09 27.41
N GLU A 171 27.28 22.58 27.81
CA GLU A 171 27.08 23.98 28.20
C GLU A 171 27.93 24.39 29.41
N GLY A 172 28.53 23.40 30.10
CA GLY A 172 29.49 23.54 31.17
C GLY A 172 30.96 23.63 30.74
N GLY A 173 31.27 23.57 29.45
CA GLY A 173 32.63 23.81 28.95
C GLY A 173 33.15 25.20 29.37
N PRO A 174 34.48 25.42 29.48
CA PRO A 174 35.03 26.68 29.95
C PRO A 174 34.41 27.84 29.18
N ARG A 175 33.58 28.65 29.86
CA ARG A 175 32.98 29.84 29.25
C ARG A 175 34.11 30.63 28.60
N ARG A 176 33.95 30.94 27.31
CA ARG A 176 34.90 31.81 26.62
C ARG A 176 35.15 33.03 27.51
N PRO A 177 36.42 33.40 27.76
CA PRO A 177 36.74 34.57 28.55
C PRO A 177 35.89 35.75 28.06
N ALA A 178 35.24 36.45 29.00
CA ALA A 178 34.42 37.59 28.64
C ALA A 178 35.25 38.56 27.77
N PRO A 179 34.70 39.09 26.67
CA PRO A 179 35.41 40.05 25.83
C PRO A 179 35.90 41.20 26.70
N ASP A 180 37.21 41.44 26.69
CA ASP A 180 37.80 42.54 27.44
C ASP A 180 37.23 43.86 26.91
N ARG A 181 36.48 44.56 27.76
CA ARG A 181 35.84 45.84 27.40
C ARG A 181 36.88 46.91 27.05
N THR A 182 38.15 46.72 27.44
CA THR A 182 39.25 47.62 27.10
C THR A 182 39.83 47.39 25.70
N GLN A 183 39.56 46.23 25.07
CA GLN A 183 40.05 45.92 23.71
C GLN A 183 39.21 46.49 22.56
N GLY A 184 38.10 47.18 22.85
CA GLY A 184 37.27 47.84 21.82
C GLY A 184 36.81 49.27 22.16
N SER A 185 37.03 49.73 23.38
CA SER A 185 36.51 51.03 23.86
C SER A 185 37.44 52.23 23.61
N SER A 186 38.64 52.04 23.06
CA SER A 186 39.58 53.16 22.81
C SER A 186 39.30 53.93 21.51
N GLY A 187 38.34 53.49 20.67
CA GLY A 187 38.10 54.07 19.35
C GLY A 187 37.10 55.23 19.26
N ASN A 188 36.40 55.61 20.35
CA ASN A 188 35.28 56.57 20.29
C ASN A 188 35.47 57.85 21.11
N GLY A 189 36.65 58.09 21.68
CA GLY A 189 36.93 59.29 22.50
C GLY A 189 37.32 60.54 21.71
N ASN A 190 37.79 60.39 20.46
CA ASN A 190 38.37 61.50 19.68
C ASN A 190 37.86 61.61 18.23
N ARG A 191 36.72 60.98 17.89
CA ARG A 191 36.04 61.34 16.65
C ARG A 191 35.34 62.67 16.90
N THR A 192 35.80 63.75 16.26
CA THR A 192 35.02 64.99 16.13
C THR A 192 33.58 64.63 15.78
N PRO A 193 32.56 65.29 16.34
CA PRO A 193 31.17 65.05 15.96
C PRO A 193 31.08 65.26 14.45
N SER A 194 31.02 64.17 13.69
CA SER A 194 30.84 64.24 12.24
C SER A 194 29.38 64.58 12.01
N ASP A 195 29.01 65.85 12.20
CA ASP A 195 27.76 66.34 11.62
C ASP A 195 27.93 66.20 10.10
N PRO A 196 27.14 65.33 9.44
CA PRO A 196 27.22 65.16 8.00
C PRO A 196 27.02 66.49 7.24
N GLY A 197 26.31 67.45 7.84
CA GLY A 197 26.15 68.80 7.30
C GLY A 197 27.46 69.58 7.22
N GLU A 198 28.30 69.53 8.26
CA GLU A 198 29.59 70.22 8.29
C GLU A 198 30.61 69.59 7.34
N VAL A 199 30.60 68.26 7.24
CA VAL A 199 31.47 67.53 6.30
C VAL A 199 31.11 67.86 4.85
N PHE A 200 29.81 67.90 4.53
CA PHE A 200 29.34 68.28 3.20
C PHE A 200 29.60 69.77 2.88
N ALA A 201 29.41 70.66 3.85
CA ALA A 201 29.71 72.08 3.69
C ALA A 201 31.20 72.33 3.42
N GLY A 202 32.09 71.62 4.12
CA GLY A 202 33.54 71.66 3.87
C GLY A 202 33.91 71.21 2.45
N LEU A 203 33.28 70.13 1.97
CA LEU A 203 33.48 69.61 0.61
C LEU A 203 33.01 70.62 -0.45
N MET A 204 31.85 71.25 -0.26
CA MET A 204 31.31 72.25 -1.18
C MET A 204 32.17 73.53 -1.19
N GLN A 205 32.68 73.98 -0.04
CA GLN A 205 33.60 75.11 0.02
C GLN A 205 34.92 74.83 -0.70
N GLN A 206 35.43 73.59 -0.61
CA GLN A 206 36.65 73.20 -1.32
C GLN A 206 36.45 73.15 -2.84
N ALA A 207 35.28 72.69 -3.31
CA ALA A 207 34.92 72.71 -4.73
C ALA A 207 34.75 74.13 -5.29
N LEU A 208 34.24 75.08 -4.47
CA LEU A 208 34.04 76.47 -4.87
C LEU A 208 35.32 77.32 -4.84
N LYS A 209 36.32 76.95 -4.03
CA LYS A 209 37.63 77.63 -3.96
C LYS A 209 38.64 77.11 -4.99
N GLY A 210 38.27 76.11 -5.78
CA GLY A 210 39.09 75.54 -6.84
C GLY A 210 38.80 76.16 -8.21
N HIS A 211 39.05 77.46 -8.37
CA HIS A 211 39.48 78.15 -9.59
C HIS A 211 39.90 79.59 -9.30
#